data_AF-A0A0D7B5D8-F1
#
_entry.id   AF-A0A0D7B5D8-F1
#
_cell.length_a   1.000
_cell.length_b   1.000
_cell.length_c   1.000
_cell.angle_alpha   90.00
_cell.angle_beta   90.00
_cell.angle_gamma   90.00
#
_symmetry.space_group_name_H-M   'P 1'
#
loop_
_entity.id
_entity.type
_entity.pdbx_description
1 polymer ?
#
loop_
_entity_poly.entity_id
_entity_poly.type
_entity_poly.pdbx_seq_one_letter_code
_entity_poly.pdbx_strand_id
1 'polypeptide(L)'
;MDSYPTYEEFPATGPEPGRVSGLLLTNEPPSATERDQLLSITRTAPRILDDLDHKIAYLQTQRDQIASYHRNARTILHPIRLVPDDVLYRIFAFIRDASLRLDPRPYTANPSEGLWPASQVCQQWRTLIIQTPRFWSFIRVNLDPHSQRHTSRISFLLSLVLGRARGQDLEVELEGTEDFIDSSMESVFYTLLSTASQWTSLNHIPTTLGDQRRH
;
A
#
# COMPACT_ATOMS: atom_id res chain seq x y z
N MET A 1 27.43 -10.96 27.20
CA MET A 1 27.55 -12.32 27.75
C MET A 1 26.62 -12.30 28.95
N ASP A 2 25.33 -12.43 28.66
CA ASP A 2 24.29 -12.12 29.65
C ASP A 2 24.13 -13.35 30.54
N SER A 3 24.47 -13.19 31.82
CA SER A 3 24.27 -14.21 32.84
C SER A 3 22.80 -14.61 32.86
N TYR A 4 22.51 -15.84 32.42
CA TYR A 4 21.22 -16.46 32.68
C TYR A 4 20.99 -16.47 34.19
N PRO A 5 19.85 -15.94 34.70
CA PRO A 5 19.51 -16.06 36.10
C PRO A 5 19.40 -17.55 36.42
N THR A 6 20.14 -17.98 37.44
CA THR A 6 20.06 -19.31 38.01
C THR A 6 18.60 -19.60 38.34
N TYR A 7 18.04 -20.61 37.67
CA TYR A 7 16.65 -21.02 37.83
C TYR A 7 16.44 -21.48 39.29
N GLU A 8 15.61 -20.78 40.07
CA GLU A 8 14.96 -21.40 41.23
C GLU A 8 14.04 -22.48 40.65
N GLU A 9 14.56 -23.71 40.53
CA GLU A 9 13.74 -24.88 40.24
C GLU A 9 12.58 -24.91 41.24
N PHE A 10 11.37 -25.09 40.71
CA PHE A 10 10.15 -25.28 41.50
C PHE A 10 10.48 -26.25 42.64
N PRO A 11 10.20 -25.93 43.92
CA PRO A 11 10.60 -26.80 45.02
C PRO A 11 9.94 -28.16 44.82
N ALA A 12 10.78 -29.12 44.42
CA ALA A 12 10.40 -30.50 44.25
C ALA A 12 10.13 -31.05 45.65
N THR A 13 8.85 -31.17 46.00
CA THR A 13 8.16 -32.40 46.43
C THR A 13 6.83 -32.01 47.10
N GLY A 14 5.78 -31.88 46.28
CA GLY A 14 4.40 -32.04 46.76
C GLY A 14 4.06 -33.53 46.91
N PRO A 15 2.87 -33.87 47.46
CA PRO A 15 2.40 -35.25 47.44
C PRO A 15 2.36 -35.79 46.01
N GLU A 16 2.56 -37.10 45.85
CA GLU A 16 2.49 -37.77 44.54
C GLU A 16 1.20 -37.39 43.79
N PRO A 17 1.22 -37.15 42.47
CA PRO A 17 0.05 -36.69 41.71
C PRO A 17 -1.18 -37.60 41.87
N GLY A 18 -0.97 -38.92 41.96
CA GLY A 18 -2.03 -39.89 42.21
C GLY A 18 -2.67 -39.74 43.59
N ARG A 19 -1.89 -39.36 44.60
CA ARG A 19 -2.38 -39.12 45.95
C ARG A 19 -3.16 -37.81 46.06
N VAL A 20 -2.68 -36.74 45.42
CA VAL A 20 -3.44 -35.48 45.27
C VAL A 20 -4.80 -35.74 44.62
N SER A 21 -4.81 -36.57 43.56
CA SER A 21 -6.05 -36.92 42.86
C SER A 21 -7.03 -37.71 43.75
N GLY A 22 -6.53 -38.65 44.56
CA GLY A 22 -7.35 -39.39 45.53
C GLY A 22 -7.96 -38.51 46.61
N LEU A 23 -7.20 -37.53 47.14
CA LEU A 23 -7.69 -36.54 48.11
C LEU A 23 -8.72 -35.57 47.51
N LEU A 24 -8.66 -35.30 46.20
CA LEU A 24 -9.65 -34.47 45.51
C LEU A 24 -10.95 -35.22 45.20
N LEU A 25 -10.89 -36.56 45.05
CA LEU A 25 -12.04 -37.42 44.74
C LEU A 25 -12.74 -37.96 46.00
N THR A 26 -12.15 -37.84 47.18
CA THR A 26 -12.67 -38.37 48.44
C THR A 26 -12.67 -37.29 49.52
N ASN A 27 -13.50 -37.42 50.56
CA ASN A 27 -13.46 -36.53 51.73
C ASN A 27 -12.42 -36.98 52.78
N GLU A 28 -11.40 -37.74 52.37
CA GLU A 28 -10.33 -38.20 53.25
C GLU A 28 -9.41 -37.02 53.61
N PRO A 29 -9.09 -36.78 54.91
CA PRO A 29 -8.18 -35.71 55.28
C PRO A 29 -6.73 -36.05 54.89
N PRO A 30 -5.91 -35.06 54.48
CA PRO A 30 -4.49 -35.29 54.25
C PRO A 30 -3.77 -35.64 55.56
N SER A 31 -2.76 -36.49 55.47
CA SER A 31 -1.81 -36.76 56.55
C SER A 31 -1.04 -35.48 56.93
N ALA A 32 -0.40 -35.48 58.10
CA ALA A 32 0.36 -34.32 58.58
C ALA A 32 1.46 -33.89 57.59
N THR A 33 2.19 -34.85 57.02
CA THR A 33 3.25 -34.58 56.04
C THR A 33 2.69 -34.01 54.72
N GLU A 34 1.59 -34.58 54.21
CA GLU A 34 0.92 -34.07 53.00
C GLU A 34 0.39 -32.64 53.25
N ARG A 35 -0.16 -32.39 54.44
CA ARG A 35 -0.64 -31.07 54.84
C ARG A 35 0.50 -30.05 54.85
N ASP A 36 1.64 -30.38 55.42
CA ASP A 36 2.80 -29.48 55.47
C ASP A 36 3.36 -29.19 54.07
N GLN A 37 3.42 -30.20 53.20
CA GLN A 37 3.81 -30.04 51.80
C GLN A 37 2.85 -29.13 51.02
N LEU A 38 1.53 -29.37 51.15
CA LEU A 38 0.50 -28.57 50.48
C LEU A 38 0.48 -27.12 51.01
N LEU A 39 0.67 -26.91 52.31
CA LEU A 39 0.78 -25.57 52.90
C LEU A 39 2.03 -24.83 52.41
N SER A 40 3.15 -25.53 52.27
CA SER A 40 4.37 -24.96 51.68
C SER A 40 4.11 -24.48 50.25
N ILE A 41 3.52 -25.34 49.40
CA ILE A 41 3.17 -25.00 48.01
C ILE A 41 2.21 -23.81 47.96
N THR A 42 1.16 -23.82 48.79
CA THR A 42 0.17 -22.74 48.83
C THR A 42 0.81 -21.39 49.20
N ARG A 43 1.89 -21.41 49.99
CA ARG A 43 2.64 -20.21 50.38
C ARG A 43 3.60 -19.73 49.30
N THR A 44 4.30 -20.64 48.61
CA THR A 44 5.34 -20.28 47.63
C THR A 44 4.81 -20.10 46.20
N ALA A 45 3.78 -20.85 45.80
CA ALA A 45 3.26 -20.85 44.43
C ALA A 45 2.80 -19.46 43.94
N PRO A 46 2.12 -18.61 44.72
CA PRO A 46 1.72 -17.28 44.26
C PRO A 46 2.91 -16.41 43.83
N ARG A 47 4.02 -16.45 44.58
CA ARG A 47 5.24 -15.70 44.26
C ARG A 47 5.89 -16.19 42.97
N ILE A 48 5.92 -17.52 42.76
CA ILE A 48 6.51 -18.13 41.56
C ILE A 48 5.64 -17.81 40.34
N LEU A 49 4.31 -17.92 40.46
CA LEU A 49 3.39 -17.56 39.39
C LEU A 49 3.54 -16.08 39.02
N ASP A 50 3.63 -15.19 40.00
CA ASP A 50 3.85 -13.77 39.77
C ASP A 50 5.19 -13.50 39.06
N ASP A 51 6.29 -14.14 39.47
CA ASP A 51 7.59 -14.01 38.78
C ASP A 51 7.53 -14.53 37.33
N LEU A 52 6.86 -15.66 37.11
CA LEU A 52 6.64 -16.20 35.77
C LEU A 52 5.79 -15.26 34.91
N ASP A 53 4.73 -14.68 35.47
CA ASP A 53 3.87 -13.72 34.76
C ASP A 53 4.63 -12.45 34.41
N HIS A 54 5.43 -11.91 35.33
CA HIS A 54 6.33 -10.78 35.06
C HIS A 54 7.33 -11.11 33.94
N LYS A 55 7.89 -12.32 33.95
CA LYS A 55 8.84 -12.76 32.93
C LYS A 55 8.17 -12.97 31.57
N ILE A 56 6.95 -13.50 31.54
CA ILE A 56 6.14 -13.61 30.32
C ILE A 56 5.89 -12.22 29.76
N ALA A 57 5.44 -11.26 30.59
CA ALA A 57 5.19 -9.89 30.15
C ALA A 57 6.47 -9.21 29.61
N TYR A 58 7.61 -9.42 30.29
CA TYR A 58 8.91 -8.92 29.83
C TYR A 58 9.31 -9.50 28.47
N LEU A 59 9.22 -10.83 28.31
CA LEU A 59 9.57 -11.51 27.07
C LEU A 59 8.62 -11.16 25.91
N GLN A 60 7.33 -10.97 26.19
CA GLN A 60 6.36 -10.47 25.21
C GLN A 60 6.73 -9.07 24.73
N THR A 61 7.09 -8.18 25.65
CA THR A 61 7.54 -6.82 25.31
C THR A 61 8.81 -6.87 24.44
N GLN A 62 9.80 -7.69 24.80
CA GLN A 62 11.02 -7.88 24.01
C GLN A 62 10.73 -8.44 22.61
N ARG A 63 9.86 -9.45 22.53
CA ARG A 63 9.42 -10.02 21.25
C ARG A 63 8.79 -8.96 20.36
N ASP A 64 7.88 -8.15 20.90
CA ASP A 64 7.15 -7.15 20.13
C ASP A 64 8.08 -6.03 19.64
N GLN A 65 9.06 -5.62 20.46
CA GLN A 65 10.12 -4.69 20.06
C GLN A 65 10.93 -5.25 18.90
N ILE A 66 11.44 -6.48 19.01
CA ILE A 66 12.24 -7.12 17.96
C ILE A 66 11.41 -7.30 16.68
N ALA A 67 10.15 -7.71 16.79
CA ALA A 67 9.25 -7.86 15.65
C ALA A 67 9.01 -6.52 14.92
N SER A 68 8.87 -5.42 15.69
CA SER A 68 8.79 -4.07 15.15
C SER A 68 10.07 -3.66 14.42
N TYR A 69 11.25 -3.85 15.05
CA TYR A 69 12.54 -3.58 14.41
C TYR A 69 12.73 -4.37 13.11
N HIS A 70 12.41 -5.66 13.12
CA HIS A 70 12.50 -6.50 11.94
C HIS A 70 11.58 -6.01 10.81
N ARG A 71 10.33 -5.64 11.11
CA ARG A 71 9.39 -5.07 10.14
C ARG A 71 9.91 -3.75 9.55
N ASN A 72 10.43 -2.88 10.40
CA ASN A 72 10.99 -1.59 9.99
C ASN A 72 12.22 -1.80 9.10
N ALA A 73 13.15 -2.68 9.49
CA ALA A 73 14.32 -3.02 8.68
C ALA A 73 13.94 -3.55 7.30
N ARG A 74 12.98 -4.47 7.20
CA ARG A 74 12.47 -4.97 5.91
C ARG A 74 11.87 -3.87 5.04
N THR A 75 11.17 -2.92 5.67
CA THR A 75 10.54 -1.80 4.98
C THR A 75 11.59 -0.82 4.47
N ILE A 76 12.61 -0.51 5.27
CA ILE A 76 13.73 0.39 4.91
C ILE A 76 14.59 -0.22 3.80
N LEU A 77 14.93 -1.50 3.93
CA LEU A 77 15.74 -2.25 2.98
C LEU A 77 14.93 -2.78 1.78
N HIS A 78 13.68 -2.35 1.63
CA HIS A 78 12.85 -2.79 0.50
C HIS A 78 13.51 -2.33 -0.82
N PRO A 79 13.66 -3.21 -1.83
CA PRO A 79 14.41 -2.90 -3.05
C PRO A 79 13.98 -1.60 -3.73
N ILE A 80 12.67 -1.30 -3.72
CA ILE A 80 12.11 -0.08 -4.30
C ILE A 80 12.68 1.23 -3.73
N ARG A 81 13.14 1.23 -2.47
CA ARG A 81 13.74 2.39 -1.79
C ARG A 81 15.23 2.56 -2.11
N LEU A 82 15.85 1.51 -2.66
CA LEU A 82 17.25 1.51 -3.06
C LEU A 82 17.41 1.87 -4.55
N VAL A 83 16.31 1.93 -5.31
CA VAL A 83 16.35 2.33 -6.72
C VAL A 83 16.62 3.83 -6.79
N PRO A 84 17.71 4.26 -7.46
CA PRO A 84 17.99 5.67 -7.70
C PRO A 84 16.89 6.36 -8.51
N ASP A 85 16.72 7.67 -8.27
CA ASP A 85 15.68 8.47 -8.93
C ASP A 85 15.82 8.51 -10.45
N ASP A 86 17.04 8.43 -11.00
CA ASP A 86 17.29 8.40 -12.46
C ASP A 86 16.82 7.09 -13.11
N VAL A 87 16.96 5.96 -12.40
CA VAL A 87 16.43 4.67 -12.84
C VAL A 87 14.90 4.69 -12.80
N LEU A 88 14.31 5.20 -11.72
CA LEU A 88 12.85 5.39 -11.63
C LEU A 88 12.33 6.31 -12.74
N TYR A 89 13.04 7.41 -13.02
CA TYR A 89 12.71 8.31 -14.12
C TYR A 89 12.69 7.57 -15.46
N ARG A 90 13.70 6.76 -15.76
CA ARG A 90 13.75 5.96 -17.00
C ARG A 90 12.60 4.97 -17.09
N ILE A 91 12.23 4.32 -15.98
CA ILE A 91 11.07 3.43 -15.91
C ILE A 91 9.78 4.20 -16.21
N PHE A 92 9.58 5.37 -15.59
CA PHE A 92 8.37 6.17 -15.82
C PHE A 92 8.30 6.73 -17.25
N ALA A 93 9.43 7.16 -17.81
CA ALA A 93 9.51 7.53 -19.23
C ALA A 93 9.09 6.35 -20.13
N PHE A 94 9.56 5.15 -19.83
CA PHE A 94 9.15 3.95 -20.54
C PHE A 94 7.66 3.63 -20.37
N ILE A 95 7.10 3.74 -19.15
CA ILE A 95 5.67 3.53 -18.91
C ILE A 95 4.82 4.53 -19.71
N ARG A 96 5.21 5.81 -19.72
CA ARG A 96 4.56 6.83 -20.55
C ARG A 96 4.62 6.41 -22.01
N ASP A 97 5.79 6.20 -22.58
CA ASP A 97 5.95 5.91 -24.01
C ASP A 97 5.30 4.58 -24.43
N ALA A 98 5.32 3.58 -23.54
CA ALA A 98 4.68 2.29 -23.74
C ALA A 98 3.16 2.43 -23.72
N SER A 99 2.60 3.23 -22.80
CA SER A 99 1.17 3.52 -22.82
C SER A 99 0.79 4.13 -24.17
N LEU A 100 1.51 5.15 -24.64
CA LEU A 100 1.24 5.81 -25.92
C LEU A 100 1.34 4.90 -27.15
N ARG A 101 2.14 3.82 -27.09
CA ARG A 101 2.45 2.95 -28.23
C ARG A 101 1.70 1.62 -28.28
N LEU A 102 1.42 1.04 -27.11
CA LEU A 102 0.94 -0.35 -27.01
C LEU A 102 -0.57 -0.45 -26.83
N ASP A 103 -1.20 0.63 -26.39
CA ASP A 103 -2.64 0.71 -26.24
C ASP A 103 -3.16 1.83 -27.16
N PRO A 104 -4.16 1.57 -28.02
CA PRO A 104 -4.84 2.66 -28.73
C PRO A 104 -5.65 3.58 -27.79
N ARG A 105 -5.71 3.32 -26.48
CA ARG A 105 -6.64 3.97 -25.53
C ARG A 105 -6.07 4.69 -24.29
N PRO A 106 -4.77 5.01 -24.09
CA PRO A 106 -4.36 5.74 -22.90
C PRO A 106 -4.70 7.20 -23.08
N TYR A 107 -5.97 7.48 -22.80
CA TYR A 107 -6.42 8.82 -22.58
C TYR A 107 -5.73 9.33 -21.34
N THR A 108 -5.16 10.52 -21.44
CA THR A 108 -4.48 11.19 -20.34
C THR A 108 -5.41 11.37 -19.13
N ALA A 109 -6.73 11.34 -19.37
CA ALA A 109 -7.81 11.33 -18.39
C ALA A 109 -8.32 9.93 -17.97
N ASN A 110 -7.54 8.85 -18.16
CA ASN A 110 -7.84 7.51 -17.64
C ASN A 110 -6.93 7.15 -16.44
N PRO A 111 -7.45 7.17 -15.20
CA PRO A 111 -6.65 6.88 -14.00
C PRO A 111 -6.22 5.41 -13.85
N SER A 112 -6.75 4.51 -14.68
CA SER A 112 -6.41 3.08 -14.64
C SER A 112 -5.15 2.74 -15.46
N GLU A 113 -4.60 3.71 -16.20
CA GLU A 113 -3.55 3.49 -17.20
C GLU A 113 -2.36 4.43 -17.03
N GLY A 114 -1.26 4.09 -17.72
CA GLY A 114 -0.04 4.89 -17.78
C GLY A 114 0.58 5.13 -16.41
N LEU A 115 0.84 6.41 -16.09
CA LEU A 115 1.54 6.81 -14.87
C LEU A 115 0.64 6.86 -13.63
N TRP A 116 -0.67 6.80 -13.79
CA TRP A 116 -1.60 6.89 -12.66
C TRP A 116 -1.45 5.70 -11.69
N PRO A 117 -1.46 4.43 -12.13
CA PRO A 117 -1.19 3.29 -11.25
C PRO A 117 0.22 3.34 -10.64
N ALA A 118 1.22 3.74 -11.42
CA ALA A 118 2.60 3.87 -10.93
C ALA A 118 2.69 4.89 -9.77
N SER A 119 1.93 5.99 -9.84
CA SER A 119 1.86 6.98 -8.76
C SER A 119 1.20 6.47 -7.47
N GLN A 120 0.59 5.28 -7.46
CA GLN A 120 -0.02 4.67 -6.27
C GLN A 120 0.88 3.67 -5.55
N VAL A 121 2.05 3.33 -6.10
CA VAL A 121 2.95 2.33 -5.53
C VAL A 121 3.56 2.78 -4.20
N CYS A 122 4.16 3.97 -4.16
CA CYS A 122 4.72 4.55 -2.95
C CYS A 122 4.84 6.08 -3.05
N GLN A 123 5.18 6.74 -1.93
CA GLN A 123 5.36 8.19 -1.89
C GLN A 123 6.47 8.68 -2.84
N GLN A 124 7.61 7.98 -2.90
CA GLN A 124 8.74 8.38 -3.77
C GLN A 124 8.33 8.37 -5.25
N TRP A 125 7.66 7.30 -5.71
CA TRP A 125 7.19 7.20 -7.09
C TRP A 125 6.19 8.30 -7.42
N ARG A 126 5.22 8.54 -6.51
CA ARG A 126 4.25 9.64 -6.66
C ARG A 126 4.94 10.99 -6.78
N THR A 127 5.90 11.28 -5.89
CA THR A 127 6.64 12.54 -5.89
C THR A 127 7.37 12.74 -7.20
N LEU A 128 8.15 11.76 -7.66
CA LEU A 128 8.90 11.85 -8.93
C LEU A 128 7.97 12.03 -10.13
N ILE A 129 6.89 11.25 -10.19
CA ILE A 129 5.92 11.31 -11.29
C ILE A 129 5.24 12.69 -11.34
N ILE A 130 4.76 13.21 -10.20
CA ILE A 130 4.05 14.50 -10.14
C ILE A 130 5.00 15.69 -10.35
N GLN A 131 6.22 15.61 -9.82
CA GLN A 131 7.18 16.72 -9.89
C GLN A 131 7.89 16.83 -11.24
N THR A 132 7.78 15.83 -12.10
CA THR A 132 8.39 15.82 -13.44
C THR A 132 7.37 16.28 -14.48
N PRO A 133 7.40 17.54 -14.95
CA PRO A 133 6.32 18.07 -15.79
C PRO A 133 6.28 17.41 -17.18
N ARG A 134 7.43 16.98 -17.70
CA ARG A 134 7.57 16.26 -18.98
C ARG A 134 6.82 14.91 -19.03
N PHE A 135 6.40 14.37 -17.90
CA PHE A 135 5.55 13.18 -17.88
C PHE A 135 4.08 13.48 -18.18
N TRP A 136 3.70 14.76 -18.13
CA TRP A 136 2.34 15.26 -18.32
C TRP A 136 2.20 16.14 -19.56
N SER A 137 3.27 16.28 -20.36
CA SER A 137 3.32 17.13 -21.55
C SER A 137 2.70 16.49 -22.79
N PHE A 138 2.32 15.21 -22.73
CA PHE A 138 1.61 14.53 -23.79
C PHE A 138 0.15 14.32 -23.38
N ILE A 139 -0.77 14.85 -24.18
CA ILE A 139 -2.18 14.91 -23.88
C ILE A 139 -2.96 14.22 -24.98
N ARG A 140 -3.57 13.08 -24.66
CA ARG A 140 -4.50 12.38 -25.53
C ARG A 140 -5.89 12.40 -24.94
N VAL A 141 -6.85 12.91 -25.70
CA VAL A 141 -8.23 13.09 -25.27
C VAL A 141 -9.16 12.48 -26.30
N ASN A 142 -10.06 11.60 -25.85
CA ASN A 142 -11.19 11.18 -26.66
C ASN A 142 -12.24 12.31 -26.65
N LEU A 143 -12.86 12.58 -27.79
CA LEU A 143 -13.93 13.56 -27.97
C LEU A 143 -15.25 12.90 -28.40
N ASP A 144 -15.29 11.58 -28.58
CA ASP A 144 -16.49 10.79 -28.89
C ASP A 144 -17.46 10.79 -27.67
N PRO A 145 -18.61 11.47 -27.77
CA PRO A 145 -19.59 11.55 -26.68
C PRO A 145 -20.18 10.20 -26.30
N HIS A 146 -20.22 9.24 -27.23
CA HIS A 146 -20.78 7.91 -26.99
C HIS A 146 -19.84 7.01 -26.18
N SER A 147 -18.53 7.32 -26.22
CA SER A 147 -17.50 6.61 -25.44
C SER A 147 -17.40 7.11 -24.00
N GLN A 148 -17.84 8.35 -23.73
CA GLN A 148 -17.61 9.02 -22.45
C GLN A 148 -18.87 9.12 -21.60
N ARG A 149 -18.92 8.29 -20.56
CA ARG A 149 -20.04 8.32 -19.61
C ARG A 149 -19.97 9.49 -18.61
N HIS A 150 -18.82 10.19 -18.49
CA HIS A 150 -18.59 11.19 -17.44
C HIS A 150 -17.65 12.36 -17.85
N THR A 151 -18.12 13.30 -18.69
CA THR A 151 -17.31 14.43 -19.18
C THR A 151 -16.73 15.32 -18.07
N SER A 152 -17.46 15.57 -16.97
CA SER A 152 -16.97 16.38 -15.85
C SER A 152 -15.72 15.77 -15.19
N ARG A 153 -15.65 14.42 -15.12
CA ARG A 153 -14.48 13.72 -14.58
C ARG A 153 -13.27 13.92 -15.50
N ILE A 154 -13.50 13.90 -16.81
CA ILE A 154 -12.45 14.05 -17.81
C ILE A 154 -11.91 15.48 -17.82
N SER A 155 -12.79 16.49 -17.78
CA SER A 155 -12.39 17.89 -17.61
C SER A 155 -11.57 18.12 -16.33
N PHE A 156 -11.96 17.52 -15.21
CA PHE A 156 -11.18 17.58 -13.97
C PHE A 156 -9.79 16.95 -14.11
N LEU A 157 -9.71 15.73 -14.66
CA LEU A 157 -8.44 15.03 -14.83
C LEU A 157 -7.52 15.73 -15.82
N LEU A 158 -8.09 16.28 -16.89
CA LEU A 158 -7.36 17.11 -17.84
C LEU A 158 -6.80 18.36 -17.17
N SER A 159 -7.61 19.09 -16.41
CA SER A 159 -7.16 20.26 -15.65
C SER A 159 -6.01 19.90 -14.69
N LEU A 160 -6.11 18.73 -14.05
CA LEU A 160 -5.07 18.23 -13.15
C LEU A 160 -3.77 17.88 -13.90
N VAL A 161 -3.86 17.26 -15.07
CA VAL A 161 -2.71 16.95 -15.93
C VAL A 161 -2.03 18.23 -16.40
N LEU A 162 -2.81 19.18 -16.92
CA LEU A 162 -2.31 20.47 -17.39
C LEU A 162 -1.59 21.23 -16.26
N GLY A 163 -2.16 21.22 -15.04
CA GLY A 163 -1.50 21.76 -13.86
C GLY A 163 -0.16 21.09 -13.54
N ARG A 164 -0.02 19.79 -13.80
CA ARG A 164 1.24 19.04 -13.61
C ARG A 164 2.25 19.26 -14.74
N ALA A 165 1.79 19.57 -15.95
CA ALA A 165 2.67 19.95 -17.06
C ALA A 165 3.37 21.29 -16.83
N ARG A 166 2.88 22.13 -15.91
CA ARG A 166 3.52 23.39 -15.45
C ARG A 166 3.98 24.32 -16.59
N GLY A 167 3.19 24.42 -17.65
CA GLY A 167 3.50 25.29 -18.78
C GLY A 167 4.60 24.78 -19.72
N GLN A 168 4.94 23.48 -19.64
CA GLN A 168 5.75 22.83 -20.67
C GLN A 168 5.04 22.83 -22.02
N ASP A 169 5.84 22.75 -23.08
CA ASP A 169 5.38 22.48 -24.44
C ASP A 169 4.54 21.19 -24.48
N LEU A 170 3.38 21.26 -25.11
CA LEU A 170 2.36 20.21 -25.12
C LEU A 170 2.25 19.57 -26.50
N GLU A 171 2.24 18.25 -26.52
CA GLU A 171 1.82 17.46 -27.67
C GLU A 171 0.38 16.99 -27.43
N VAL A 172 -0.52 17.36 -28.33
CA VAL A 172 -1.97 17.11 -28.18
C VAL A 172 -2.47 16.18 -29.27
N GLU A 173 -3.10 15.10 -28.86
CA GLU A 173 -3.79 14.15 -29.73
C GLU A 173 -5.29 14.12 -29.40
N LEU A 174 -6.11 14.40 -30.40
CA LEU A 174 -7.56 14.36 -30.30
C LEU A 174 -8.08 13.15 -31.04
N GLU A 175 -8.83 12.30 -30.36
CA GLU A 175 -9.50 11.16 -30.97
C GLU A 175 -11.00 11.42 -31.05
N GLY A 176 -11.61 11.23 -32.22
CA GLY A 176 -13.03 11.46 -32.41
C GLY A 176 -13.42 11.57 -33.88
N THR A 177 -14.71 11.53 -34.18
CA THR A 177 -15.26 11.77 -35.52
C THR A 177 -15.60 13.25 -35.70
N GLU A 178 -15.51 13.77 -36.92
CA GLU A 178 -15.69 15.20 -37.25
C GLU A 178 -17.08 15.75 -36.85
N ASP A 179 -18.08 14.88 -36.68
CA ASP A 179 -19.49 15.26 -36.56
C ASP A 179 -20.05 15.36 -35.12
N PHE A 180 -19.26 15.24 -34.05
CA PHE A 180 -19.81 14.93 -32.71
C PHE A 180 -19.36 15.81 -31.53
N ILE A 181 -18.84 17.03 -31.75
CA ILE A 181 -18.71 17.99 -30.62
C ILE A 181 -20.12 18.47 -30.26
N ASP A 182 -20.84 17.70 -29.45
CA ASP A 182 -22.03 18.18 -28.74
C ASP A 182 -21.60 19.02 -27.53
N SER A 183 -22.50 19.89 -27.07
CA SER A 183 -22.44 20.73 -25.87
C SER A 183 -21.84 20.04 -24.64
N SER A 184 -21.98 18.71 -24.52
CA SER A 184 -21.38 17.92 -23.45
C SER A 184 -19.85 18.03 -23.37
N MET A 185 -19.15 18.09 -24.52
CA MET A 185 -17.68 18.09 -24.61
C MET A 185 -17.05 19.49 -24.64
N GLU A 186 -17.85 20.56 -24.68
CA GLU A 186 -17.36 21.94 -24.71
C GLU A 186 -16.38 22.23 -23.58
N SER A 187 -16.70 21.78 -22.36
CA SER A 187 -15.83 22.01 -21.18
C SER A 187 -14.43 21.41 -21.34
N VAL A 188 -14.32 20.21 -21.93
CA VAL A 188 -13.04 19.53 -22.20
C VAL A 188 -12.29 20.27 -23.30
N PHE A 189 -12.99 20.66 -24.36
CA PHE A 189 -12.43 21.41 -25.47
C PHE A 189 -11.91 22.79 -25.06
N TYR A 190 -12.68 23.57 -24.30
CA TYR A 190 -12.23 24.87 -23.78
C TYR A 190 -11.06 24.74 -22.81
N THR A 191 -11.04 23.69 -21.98
CA THR A 191 -9.91 23.41 -21.09
C THR A 191 -8.64 23.15 -21.89
N LEU A 192 -8.72 22.33 -22.95
CA LEU A 192 -7.62 22.12 -23.89
C LEU A 192 -7.19 23.44 -24.55
N LEU A 193 -8.12 24.14 -25.20
CA LEU A 193 -7.85 25.37 -25.94
C LEU A 193 -7.23 26.48 -25.09
N SER A 194 -7.53 26.52 -23.78
CA SER A 194 -6.89 27.47 -22.86
C SER A 194 -5.37 27.34 -22.81
N THR A 195 -4.83 26.22 -23.28
CA THR A 195 -3.39 25.91 -23.34
C THR A 195 -2.81 25.92 -24.74
N ALA A 196 -3.58 26.33 -25.76
CA ALA A 196 -3.18 26.27 -27.16
C ALA A 196 -1.86 27.00 -27.49
N SER A 197 -1.51 28.05 -26.74
CA SER A 197 -0.23 28.75 -26.90
C SER A 197 1.00 27.92 -26.52
N GLN A 198 0.81 26.81 -25.80
CA GLN A 198 1.85 25.88 -25.38
C GLN A 198 1.92 24.66 -26.31
N TRP A 199 1.06 24.56 -27.33
CA TRP A 199 1.00 23.37 -28.17
C TRP A 199 2.11 23.38 -29.21
N THR A 200 2.94 22.33 -29.22
CA THR A 200 3.95 22.09 -30.26
C THR A 200 3.41 21.25 -31.41
N SER A 201 2.42 20.41 -31.15
CA SER A 201 1.76 19.58 -32.15
C SER A 201 0.29 19.35 -31.78
N LEU A 202 -0.55 19.27 -32.81
CA LEU A 202 -1.96 18.90 -32.71
C LEU A 202 -2.23 17.84 -33.77
N ASN A 203 -2.52 16.61 -33.33
CA ASN A 203 -2.85 15.50 -34.21
C ASN A 203 -4.30 15.08 -33.99
N HIS A 204 -4.98 14.73 -35.07
CA HIS A 204 -6.30 14.11 -35.03
C HIS A 204 -6.17 12.63 -35.37
N ILE A 205 -6.78 11.78 -34.54
CA ILE A 205 -6.82 10.32 -34.70
C ILE A 205 -8.27 9.94 -35.03
N PRO A 206 -8.56 9.52 -36.28
CA PRO A 206 -9.90 9.11 -36.66
C PRO A 206 -10.31 7.83 -35.91
N THR A 207 -11.51 7.82 -35.34
CA THR A 207 -12.05 6.62 -34.68
C THR A 207 -12.36 5.54 -35.72
N THR A 208 -11.58 4.46 -35.78
CA THR A 208 -11.88 3.34 -36.70
C THR A 208 -13.04 2.51 -36.16
N LEU A 209 -14.08 2.31 -36.98
CA LEU A 209 -15.34 1.58 -36.70
C LEU A 209 -15.21 0.14 -36.14
N GLY A 210 -14.02 -0.43 -36.04
CA GLY A 210 -13.79 -1.82 -35.61
C GLY A 210 -13.92 -2.06 -34.10
N ASP A 211 -13.83 -1.02 -33.27
CA ASP A 211 -13.64 -1.17 -31.82
C ASP A 211 -14.93 -1.02 -30.97
N GLN A 212 -16.07 -0.72 -31.60
CA GLN A 212 -17.37 -0.63 -30.92
C GLN A 212 -17.97 -1.99 -30.51
N ARG A 213 -17.38 -3.12 -30.91
CA ARG A 213 -17.86 -4.47 -30.56
C ARG A 213 -17.02 -5.11 -29.47
N ARG A 214 -17.06 -4.58 -28.24
CA ARG A 214 -16.72 -5.31 -26.99
C ARG A 214 -16.95 -4.40 -25.78
N HIS A 215 -18.22 -4.22 -25.43
CA HIS A 215 -18.66 -3.83 -24.10
C HIS A 215 -19.56 -4.93 -23.55
#